data_AF-A0A811PC21-F1
#
_entry.id   AF-A0A811PC21-F1
#
_cell.length_a   1.000
_cell.length_b   1.000
_cell.length_c   1.000
_cell.angle_alpha   90.00
_cell.angle_beta   90.00
_cell.angle_gamma   90.00
#
_symmetry.space_group_name_H-M   'P 1'
#
loop_
_entity.id
_entity.type
_entity.pdbx_description
1 polymer ?
#
loop_
_entity_poly.entity_id
_entity_poly.type
_entity_poly.pdbx_seq_one_letter_code
_entity_poly.pdbx_strand_id
1 'polypeptide(L)'
;MRVIANEFCKSLCLRICLEVASFTRAVEVSESPPVPALAAPASESSHDAEKDHRIYSNLGGALISSKSKPFVDCILDCIGASSTDHFPAERMENTLDPREVVGHRPSYWSSGGQYDPDVPESLTYRLRSNLCIVDEIRIHPYKVFFYDGQPIFSSKMVRVRIGRSKPSRGMAEVDNQTVIADENYVWTYTSPDFPMRQVWAMPVASCPLWSSTELGSKSSSHADGVHQEPAQMEH
;
A
#
# COMPACT_ATOMS: atom_id res chain seq x y z
N MET A 1 35.52 -20.41 11.98
CA MET A 1 35.13 -19.00 11.74
C MET A 1 33.66 -18.87 12.15
N ARG A 2 33.35 -18.26 13.31
CA ARG A 2 31.96 -18.20 13.83
C ARG A 2 31.23 -17.02 13.18
N VAL A 3 30.19 -17.30 12.39
CA VAL A 3 29.33 -16.32 11.69
C VAL A 3 28.73 -15.27 12.65
N ILE A 4 28.56 -15.65 13.92
CA ILE A 4 28.04 -14.82 15.02
C ILE A 4 28.96 -13.63 15.32
N ALA A 5 30.28 -13.80 15.23
CA ALA A 5 31.25 -12.76 15.57
C ALA A 5 31.44 -11.70 14.48
N ASN A 6 30.87 -11.91 13.28
CA ASN A 6 31.16 -11.08 12.10
C ASN A 6 30.03 -10.10 11.73
N GLU A 7 29.06 -9.88 12.64
CA GLU A 7 27.90 -8.99 12.43
C GLU A 7 27.17 -9.21 11.10
N PHE A 8 27.27 -10.40 10.50
CA PHE A 8 26.85 -10.64 9.12
C PHE A 8 25.36 -10.37 8.91
N CYS A 9 24.53 -10.83 9.85
CA CYS A 9 23.08 -10.65 9.76
C CYS A 9 22.68 -9.17 9.91
N LYS A 10 23.42 -8.40 10.71
CA LYS A 10 23.23 -6.95 10.84
C LYS A 10 23.59 -6.24 9.54
N SER A 11 24.75 -6.56 8.96
CA SER A 11 25.18 -6.06 7.65
C SER A 11 24.18 -6.41 6.54
N LEU A 12 23.64 -7.63 6.54
CA LEU A 12 22.62 -8.05 5.60
C LEU A 12 21.31 -7.26 5.77
N CYS A 13 20.84 -7.07 7.01
CA CYS A 13 19.66 -6.24 7.28
C CYS A 13 19.85 -4.81 6.78
N LEU A 14 21.01 -4.20 7.05
CA LEU A 14 21.33 -2.84 6.60
C LEU A 14 21.37 -2.71 5.07
N ARG A 15 21.76 -3.76 4.36
CA ARG A 15 21.72 -3.78 2.88
C ARG A 15 20.30 -3.93 2.33
N ILE A 16 19.41 -4.60 3.06
CA ILE A 16 18.02 -4.81 2.62
C ILE A 16 17.14 -3.62 3.00
N CYS A 17 17.33 -3.06 4.19
CA CYS A 17 16.58 -1.92 4.74
C CYS A 17 17.56 -1.02 5.50
N LEU A 18 17.91 0.12 4.89
CA LEU A 18 18.89 1.06 5.43
C LEU A 18 18.41 1.71 6.75
N GLU A 19 17.11 1.79 6.96
CA GLU A 19 16.47 2.33 8.18
C GLU A 19 16.86 1.55 9.43
N VAL A 20 17.29 0.30 9.29
CA VAL A 20 17.85 -0.50 10.38
C VAL A 20 19.07 0.18 11.03
N ALA A 21 19.78 1.06 10.30
CA ALA A 21 20.87 1.86 10.83
C ALA A 21 20.43 2.87 11.90
N SER A 22 19.15 3.26 11.90
CA SER A 22 18.60 4.21 12.87
C SER A 22 18.30 3.58 14.24
N PHE A 23 18.39 2.25 14.35
CA PHE A 23 18.07 1.55 15.59
C PHE A 23 19.16 1.82 16.63
N THR A 24 18.82 2.61 17.65
CA THR A 24 19.72 2.92 18.76
C THR A 24 19.84 1.77 19.77
N ARG A 25 18.85 0.87 19.79
CA ARG A 25 18.79 -0.27 20.69
C ARG A 25 17.99 -1.41 20.08
N ALA A 26 18.50 -2.63 20.22
CA ALA A 26 17.81 -3.87 19.89
C ALA A 26 17.58 -4.66 21.20
N VAL A 27 16.34 -5.04 21.47
CA VAL A 27 15.99 -5.80 22.68
C VAL A 27 15.20 -7.02 22.24
N GLU A 28 15.59 -8.16 22.77
CA GLU A 28 14.80 -9.36 22.64
C GLU A 28 13.76 -9.41 23.75
N VAL A 29 12.48 -9.55 23.39
CA VAL A 29 11.40 -9.74 24.34
C VAL A 29 11.01 -11.22 24.29
N SER A 30 11.32 -11.95 25.37
CA SER A 30 10.90 -13.34 25.54
C SER A 30 9.59 -13.37 26.31
N GLU A 31 8.56 -14.05 25.81
CA GLU A 31 7.27 -14.22 26.50
C GLU A 31 7.34 -15.20 27.68
N SER A 32 8.49 -15.87 27.89
CA SER A 32 8.69 -16.85 28.96
C SER A 32 9.27 -16.24 30.25
N PRO A 33 8.91 -16.75 31.44
CA PRO A 33 9.49 -16.30 32.70
C PRO A 33 11.00 -16.57 32.76
N PRO A 34 11.80 -15.75 33.48
CA PRO A 34 13.23 -15.96 33.60
C PRO A 34 13.50 -17.27 34.35
N VAL A 35 14.24 -18.20 33.73
CA VAL A 35 14.77 -19.38 34.42
C VAL A 35 15.96 -18.92 35.30
N PRO A 36 16.08 -19.36 36.57
CA PRO A 36 17.21 -18.99 37.41
C PRO A 36 18.53 -19.49 36.82
N ALA A 37 19.47 -18.59 36.57
CA ALA A 37 20.76 -18.92 35.97
C ALA A 37 21.69 -19.62 36.99
N LEU A 38 22.09 -20.87 36.72
CA LEU A 38 23.34 -21.40 37.25
C LEU A 38 24.49 -20.81 36.42
N ALA A 39 25.30 -19.97 37.08
CA ALA A 39 26.35 -19.19 36.46
C ALA A 39 27.53 -20.04 35.97
N ALA A 40 27.86 -19.91 34.68
CA ALA A 40 29.21 -20.09 34.17
C ALA A 40 29.68 -18.75 33.61
N PRO A 41 30.94 -18.32 33.81
CA PRO A 41 31.42 -17.03 33.35
C PRO A 41 31.68 -17.08 31.85
N ALA A 42 30.65 -16.85 31.04
CA ALA A 42 30.83 -16.49 29.64
C ALA A 42 31.22 -15.01 29.58
N SER A 43 32.24 -14.66 28.79
CA SER A 43 32.65 -13.27 28.60
C SER A 43 31.47 -12.44 28.06
N GLU A 44 31.19 -11.30 28.70
CA GLU A 44 30.07 -10.41 28.38
C GLU A 44 30.02 -10.06 26.88
N SER A 45 31.19 -9.95 26.23
CA SER A 45 31.32 -9.67 24.80
C SER A 45 30.78 -10.77 23.87
N SER A 46 30.78 -12.04 24.29
CA SER A 46 30.26 -13.14 23.47
C SER A 46 28.74 -13.20 23.53
N HIS A 47 28.17 -12.86 24.69
CA HIS A 47 26.73 -12.90 24.92
C HIS A 47 25.99 -11.79 24.14
N ASP A 48 26.56 -10.60 24.08
CA ASP A 48 25.99 -9.50 23.28
C ASP A 48 26.04 -9.77 21.77
N ALA A 49 27.12 -10.38 21.27
CA ALA A 49 27.21 -10.76 19.86
C ALA A 49 26.19 -11.85 19.47
N GLU A 50 25.95 -12.82 20.36
CA GLU A 50 24.94 -13.87 20.15
C GLU A 50 23.51 -13.31 20.15
N LYS A 51 23.21 -12.39 21.08
CA LYS A 51 21.93 -11.69 21.15
C LYS A 51 21.67 -10.86 19.89
N ASP A 52 22.64 -10.04 19.48
CA ASP A 52 22.53 -9.22 18.27
C ASP A 52 22.37 -10.10 17.04
N HIS A 53 23.14 -11.18 16.94
CA HIS A 53 23.01 -12.14 15.86
C HIS A 53 21.59 -12.71 15.78
N ARG A 54 20.96 -13.09 16.90
CA ARG A 54 19.58 -13.60 16.92
C ARG A 54 18.57 -12.55 16.49
N ILE A 55 18.67 -11.32 16.99
CA ILE A 55 17.75 -10.23 16.63
C ILE A 55 17.86 -9.91 15.14
N TYR A 56 19.07 -9.68 14.62
CA TYR A 56 19.25 -9.35 13.21
C TYR A 56 19.03 -10.54 12.27
N SER A 57 19.23 -11.79 12.72
CA SER A 57 18.86 -12.96 11.92
C SER A 57 17.34 -13.08 11.77
N ASN A 58 16.59 -12.86 12.86
CA ASN A 58 15.14 -12.85 12.82
C ASN A 58 14.60 -11.71 11.95
N LEU A 59 15.16 -10.51 12.10
CA LEU A 59 14.83 -9.37 11.26
C LEU A 59 15.13 -9.68 9.79
N GLY A 60 16.35 -10.14 9.48
CA GLY A 60 16.73 -10.50 8.12
C GLY A 60 15.83 -11.57 7.51
N GLY A 61 15.46 -12.58 8.31
CA GLY A 61 14.49 -13.61 7.92
C GLY A 61 13.11 -13.02 7.59
N ALA A 62 12.62 -12.09 8.40
CA ALA A 62 11.36 -11.39 8.13
C ALA A 62 11.42 -10.53 6.86
N LEU A 63 12.52 -9.77 6.68
CA LEU A 63 12.77 -8.92 5.51
C LEU A 63 12.86 -9.71 4.19
N ILE A 64 13.39 -10.93 4.25
CA ILE A 64 13.50 -11.81 3.09
C ILE A 64 12.18 -12.56 2.86
N SER A 65 11.54 -13.03 3.93
CA SER A 65 10.25 -13.72 3.83
C SER A 65 9.12 -12.81 3.37
N SER A 66 9.17 -11.51 3.63
CA SER A 66 8.18 -10.56 3.11
C SER A 66 8.24 -10.43 1.59
N LYS A 67 9.39 -10.69 0.96
CA LYS A 67 9.55 -10.68 -0.50
C LYS A 67 8.97 -11.92 -1.19
N SER A 68 8.77 -13.01 -0.46
CA SER A 68 8.32 -14.30 -1.02
C SER A 68 6.90 -14.71 -0.62
N LYS A 69 6.28 -14.01 0.34
CA LYS A 69 4.88 -14.23 0.75
C LYS A 69 3.93 -13.31 -0.03
N PRO A 70 2.66 -13.72 -0.24
CA PRO A 70 1.65 -12.83 -0.77
C PRO A 70 1.55 -11.58 0.12
N PHE A 71 1.37 -10.42 -0.51
CA PHE A 71 1.26 -9.11 0.13
C PHE A 71 0.36 -9.20 1.37
N VAL A 72 0.95 -9.08 2.56
CA VAL A 72 0.19 -8.92 3.79
C VAL A 72 -0.18 -7.46 3.86
N ASP A 73 -1.48 -7.17 3.95
CA ASP A 73 -1.95 -5.81 4.16
C ASP A 73 -1.26 -5.22 5.40
N CYS A 74 -0.63 -4.05 5.24
CA CYS A 74 0.10 -3.39 6.30
C CYS A 74 -0.80 -2.51 7.17
N ILE A 75 -2.03 -2.25 6.73
CA ILE A 75 -2.98 -1.38 7.38
C ILE A 75 -3.71 -2.15 8.47
N LEU A 76 -3.76 -1.59 9.68
CA LEU A 76 -4.56 -2.11 10.79
C LEU A 76 -6.00 -1.61 10.67
N ASP A 77 -6.14 -0.29 10.61
CA ASP A 77 -7.40 0.42 10.55
C ASP A 77 -7.20 1.83 9.97
N CYS A 78 -8.31 2.43 9.52
CA CYS A 78 -8.37 3.83 9.18
C CYS A 78 -8.64 4.63 10.46
N ILE A 79 -7.88 5.69 10.69
CA ILE A 79 -7.88 6.42 11.96
C ILE A 79 -8.26 7.89 11.81
N GLY A 80 -8.46 8.34 10.58
CA GLY A 80 -8.92 9.69 10.32
C GLY A 80 -9.10 9.97 8.83
N ALA A 81 -10.04 10.86 8.56
CA ALA A 81 -10.23 11.50 7.26
C ALA A 81 -10.30 13.01 7.51
N SER A 82 -9.81 13.83 6.57
CA SER A 82 -9.98 15.29 6.63
C SER A 82 -11.45 15.69 6.64
N SER A 83 -12.25 14.99 5.85
CA SER A 83 -13.70 15.13 5.78
C SER A 83 -14.35 13.83 5.29
N THR A 84 -15.66 13.76 5.36
CA THR A 84 -16.45 12.69 4.73
C THR A 84 -17.75 13.32 4.26
N ASP A 85 -18.19 12.99 3.05
CA ASP A 85 -19.43 13.53 2.49
C ASP A 85 -20.67 12.80 3.05
N HIS A 86 -21.18 11.78 2.35
CA HIS A 86 -22.40 11.07 2.74
C HIS A 86 -22.13 10.04 3.85
N PHE A 87 -21.86 10.50 5.06
CA PHE A 87 -21.71 9.62 6.22
C PHE A 87 -23.04 8.93 6.58
N PRO A 88 -23.05 7.62 6.91
CA PRO A 88 -21.92 6.69 6.99
C PRO A 88 -21.67 5.88 5.71
N ALA A 89 -22.40 6.18 4.62
CA ALA A 89 -22.34 5.39 3.40
C ALA A 89 -20.96 5.44 2.73
N GLU A 90 -20.30 6.60 2.76
CA GLU A 90 -19.02 6.87 2.06
C GLU A 90 -17.85 7.07 3.05
N ARG A 91 -17.90 6.38 4.19
CA ARG A 91 -16.93 6.52 5.28
C ARG A 91 -15.57 5.93 4.95
N MET A 92 -14.55 6.38 5.68
CA MET A 92 -13.16 5.99 5.49
C MET A 92 -12.90 4.49 5.67
N GLU A 93 -13.65 3.78 6.52
CA GLU A 93 -13.45 2.35 6.75
C GLU A 93 -13.77 1.49 5.51
N ASN A 94 -14.52 2.03 4.55
CA ASN A 94 -14.85 1.34 3.30
C ASN A 94 -13.60 1.11 2.42
N THR A 95 -12.50 1.85 2.65
CA THR A 95 -11.25 1.68 1.90
C THR A 95 -10.37 0.53 2.41
N LEU A 96 -10.72 -0.05 3.57
CA LEU A 96 -10.01 -1.21 4.14
C LEU A 96 -10.37 -2.51 3.41
N ASP A 97 -11.51 -2.53 2.73
CA ASP A 97 -11.92 -3.65 1.90
C ASP A 97 -11.56 -3.37 0.43
N PRO A 98 -10.75 -4.20 -0.23
CA PRO A 98 -10.39 -3.98 -1.63
C PRO A 98 -11.57 -4.22 -2.59
N ARG A 99 -12.70 -4.76 -2.13
CA ARG A 99 -13.87 -5.02 -2.97
C ARG A 99 -14.65 -3.73 -3.22
N GLU A 100 -14.98 -3.48 -4.48
CA GLU A 100 -15.79 -2.33 -4.88
C GLU A 100 -17.22 -2.38 -4.34
N VAL A 101 -17.73 -3.57 -4.01
CA VAL A 101 -19.08 -3.79 -3.48
C VAL A 101 -19.01 -4.71 -2.27
N VAL A 102 -19.53 -4.25 -1.13
CA VAL A 102 -19.63 -4.99 0.13
C VAL A 102 -21.09 -4.95 0.59
N GLY A 103 -21.68 -6.12 0.84
CA GLY A 103 -23.09 -6.19 1.28
C GLY A 103 -24.08 -5.55 0.30
N HIS A 104 -23.85 -5.71 -1.01
CA HIS A 104 -24.65 -5.10 -2.09
C HIS A 104 -24.60 -3.56 -2.16
N ARG A 105 -23.65 -2.92 -1.48
CA ARG A 105 -23.41 -1.47 -1.55
C ARG A 105 -22.03 -1.18 -2.11
N PRO A 106 -21.87 -0.11 -2.90
CA PRO A 106 -20.55 0.40 -3.23
C PRO A 106 -19.71 0.63 -1.97
N SER A 107 -18.44 0.23 -2.00
CA SER A 107 -17.48 0.42 -0.93
C SER A 107 -16.40 1.39 -1.39
N TYR A 108 -16.55 2.64 -1.01
CA TYR A 108 -15.59 3.71 -1.27
C TYR A 108 -15.67 4.78 -0.19
N TRP A 109 -14.67 5.66 -0.19
CA TRP A 109 -14.67 6.92 0.56
C TRP A 109 -14.79 8.11 -0.39
N SER A 110 -15.50 9.13 0.06
CA SER A 110 -15.57 10.44 -0.59
C SER A 110 -15.33 11.53 0.47
N SER A 111 -14.60 12.57 0.07
CA SER A 111 -14.48 13.80 0.86
C SER A 111 -15.72 14.67 0.69
N GLY A 112 -16.06 15.47 1.70
CA GLY A 112 -17.06 16.55 1.57
C GLY A 112 -16.66 17.66 0.58
N GLY A 113 -15.40 17.64 0.13
CA GLY A 113 -14.86 18.56 -0.85
C GLY A 113 -14.41 19.89 -0.24
N GLN A 114 -13.67 20.66 -1.03
CA GLN A 114 -13.20 22.00 -0.67
C GLN A 114 -13.48 22.97 -1.80
N TYR A 115 -13.81 24.21 -1.41
CA TYR A 115 -13.92 25.31 -2.35
C TYR A 115 -12.55 25.71 -2.90
N ASP A 116 -11.54 25.73 -2.02
CA ASP A 116 -10.16 25.98 -2.40
C ASP A 116 -9.52 24.67 -2.94
N PRO A 117 -9.14 24.62 -4.23
CA PRO A 117 -8.56 23.42 -4.84
C PRO A 117 -7.16 23.09 -4.30
N ASP A 118 -6.50 24.01 -3.60
CA ASP A 118 -5.17 23.82 -3.04
C ASP A 118 -5.21 23.16 -1.65
N VAL A 119 -6.40 23.07 -1.03
CA VAL A 119 -6.59 22.36 0.24
C VAL A 119 -6.69 20.86 -0.03
N PRO A 120 -5.74 20.03 0.45
CA PRO A 120 -5.78 18.61 0.20
C PRO A 120 -6.80 17.91 1.09
N GLU A 121 -7.49 16.92 0.53
CA GLU A 121 -8.26 15.94 1.28
C GLU A 121 -7.39 14.70 1.55
N SER A 122 -7.56 14.06 2.70
CA SER A 122 -6.64 13.04 3.20
C SER A 122 -7.34 11.93 3.96
N LEU A 123 -6.77 10.73 3.86
CA LEU A 123 -7.06 9.57 4.68
C LEU A 123 -5.79 9.20 5.47
N THR A 124 -5.96 8.86 6.74
CA THR A 124 -4.88 8.47 7.64
C THR A 124 -5.12 7.04 8.11
N TYR A 125 -4.09 6.20 7.99
CA TYR A 125 -4.14 4.80 8.36
C TYR A 125 -3.11 4.49 9.44
N ARG A 126 -3.46 3.56 10.34
CA ARG A 126 -2.50 2.97 11.27
C ARG A 126 -1.90 1.72 10.64
N LEU A 127 -0.60 1.54 10.78
CA LEU A 127 0.05 0.31 10.37
C LEU A 127 -0.07 -0.76 11.46
N ARG A 128 -0.12 -2.04 11.09
CA ARG A 128 -0.27 -3.19 12.01
C ARG A 128 0.86 -3.35 13.01
N SER A 129 2.02 -2.77 12.73
CA SER A 129 3.22 -2.92 13.54
C SER A 129 3.97 -1.60 13.59
N ASN A 130 4.69 -1.38 14.69
CA ASN A 130 5.64 -0.27 14.85
C ASN A 130 6.78 -0.32 13.83
N LEU A 131 7.09 -1.52 13.32
CA LEU A 131 7.99 -1.71 12.18
C LEU A 131 7.20 -2.40 11.06
N CYS A 132 7.02 -1.68 9.96
CA CYS A 132 6.35 -2.17 8.77
C CYS A 132 7.08 -1.65 7.53
N ILE A 133 7.15 -2.47 6.49
CA ILE A 133 7.75 -2.10 5.21
C ILE A 133 6.63 -1.99 4.19
N VAL A 134 6.45 -0.79 3.67
CA VAL A 134 5.49 -0.49 2.62
C VAL A 134 6.22 -0.54 1.29
N ASP A 135 6.05 -1.65 0.57
CA ASP A 135 6.64 -1.86 -0.76
C ASP A 135 5.79 -1.23 -1.88
N GLU A 136 4.46 -1.31 -1.74
CA GLU A 136 3.52 -0.83 -2.74
C GLU A 136 2.27 -0.23 -2.08
N ILE A 137 1.74 0.84 -2.67
CA ILE A 137 0.43 1.41 -2.31
C ILE A 137 -0.44 1.36 -3.57
N ARG A 138 -1.56 0.64 -3.47
CA ARG A 138 -2.54 0.54 -4.55
C ARG A 138 -3.75 1.40 -4.23
N ILE A 139 -4.06 2.32 -5.13
CA ILE A 139 -5.23 3.19 -5.02
C ILE A 139 -6.14 2.84 -6.19
N HIS A 140 -7.37 2.45 -5.87
CA HIS A 140 -8.38 2.07 -6.86
C HIS A 140 -9.47 3.14 -6.90
N PRO A 141 -9.54 3.97 -7.97
CA PRO A 141 -10.59 4.97 -8.11
C PRO A 141 -11.98 4.33 -8.16
N TYR A 142 -12.98 5.03 -7.61
CA TYR A 142 -14.35 4.56 -7.66
C TYR A 142 -14.98 4.88 -9.02
N LYS A 143 -15.63 3.91 -9.64
CA LYS A 143 -16.42 4.09 -10.86
C LYS A 143 -17.89 3.96 -10.53
N VAL A 144 -18.68 4.96 -10.89
CA VAL A 144 -20.13 4.90 -10.65
C VAL A 144 -20.79 4.05 -11.71
N PHE A 145 -21.50 3.02 -11.27
CA PHE A 145 -22.20 2.07 -12.15
C PHE A 145 -23.62 2.51 -12.53
N PHE A 146 -24.16 3.55 -11.89
CA PHE A 146 -25.57 3.96 -12.00
C PHE A 146 -25.80 5.20 -12.88
N TYR A 147 -24.75 5.84 -13.40
CA TYR A 147 -24.85 6.98 -14.33
C TYR A 147 -24.42 6.58 -15.74
N ASP A 148 -25.07 7.16 -16.74
CA ASP A 148 -24.64 7.06 -18.14
C ASP A 148 -23.21 7.60 -18.29
N GLY A 149 -22.39 6.88 -19.06
CA GLY A 149 -20.95 7.18 -19.20
C GLY A 149 -20.07 6.68 -18.05
N GLN A 150 -20.66 6.20 -16.95
CA GLN A 150 -19.97 5.57 -15.81
C GLN A 150 -18.70 6.34 -15.35
N PRO A 151 -18.85 7.58 -14.86
CA PRO A 151 -17.74 8.43 -14.51
C PRO A 151 -16.87 7.80 -13.41
N ILE A 152 -15.56 8.05 -13.50
CA ILE A 152 -14.57 7.64 -12.52
C ILE A 152 -14.29 8.83 -11.60
N PHE A 153 -14.63 8.68 -10.33
CA PHE A 153 -14.28 9.62 -9.27
C PHE A 153 -12.88 9.28 -8.77
N SER A 154 -11.92 10.08 -9.21
CA SER A 154 -10.52 10.01 -8.80
C SER A 154 -10.04 11.40 -8.42
N SER A 155 -9.16 11.47 -7.43
CA SER A 155 -8.32 12.65 -7.24
C SER A 155 -7.47 12.90 -8.50
N LYS A 156 -7.02 14.15 -8.70
CA LYS A 156 -6.10 14.50 -9.81
C LYS A 156 -4.69 14.00 -9.52
N MET A 157 -4.28 14.11 -8.27
CA MET A 157 -2.98 13.70 -7.77
C MET A 157 -3.11 13.18 -6.34
N VAL A 158 -2.15 12.35 -5.94
CA VAL A 158 -2.03 11.82 -4.58
C VAL A 158 -0.61 11.99 -4.07
N ARG A 159 -0.48 12.24 -2.77
CA ARG A 159 0.78 12.31 -2.07
C ARG A 159 0.71 11.38 -0.87
N VAL A 160 1.76 10.61 -0.65
CA VAL A 160 1.86 9.68 0.47
C VAL A 160 2.80 10.28 1.51
N ARG A 161 2.35 10.29 2.77
CA ARG A 161 3.19 10.64 3.92
C ARG A 161 3.30 9.42 4.84
N ILE A 162 4.50 9.15 5.33
CA ILE A 162 4.77 8.09 6.31
C ILE A 162 5.44 8.74 7.52
N GLY A 163 5.00 8.36 8.71
CA GLY A 163 5.42 8.99 9.95
C GLY A 163 5.02 8.20 11.18
N ARG A 164 5.16 8.85 12.33
CA ARG A 164 4.81 8.29 13.64
C ARG A 164 3.92 9.24 14.42
N SER A 165 3.11 8.70 15.31
CA SER A 165 2.36 9.54 16.27
C SER A 165 3.32 10.29 17.17
N LYS A 166 2.97 11.54 17.48
CA LYS A 166 3.61 12.27 18.56
C LYS A 166 3.24 11.57 19.88
N PRO A 167 4.17 11.43 20.83
CA PRO A 167 3.82 10.96 22.15
C PRO A 167 2.77 11.91 22.74
N SER A 168 1.60 11.39 23.08
CA SER A 168 0.54 12.21 23.66
C SER A 168 1.04 12.81 24.96
N ARG A 169 1.00 14.14 25.08
CA ARG A 169 1.10 14.80 26.39
C ARG A 169 -0.19 14.43 27.12
N GLY A 170 -0.10 13.40 27.97
CA GLY A 170 -1.24 12.71 28.54
C GLY A 170 -2.42 13.62 28.85
N MET A 171 -3.49 13.49 28.05
CA MET A 171 -4.84 13.90 28.39
C MET A 171 -5.83 13.43 27.32
N ALA A 172 -6.83 12.68 27.80
CA ALA A 172 -8.15 12.35 27.26
C ALA A 172 -8.27 11.73 25.86
N GLU A 173 -9.04 10.64 25.80
CA GLU A 173 -9.83 10.26 24.62
C GLU A 173 -10.61 11.49 24.16
N VAL A 174 -10.07 12.22 23.18
CA VAL A 174 -10.83 13.27 22.52
C VAL A 174 -11.60 12.59 21.41
N ASP A 175 -12.91 12.74 21.54
CA ASP A 175 -13.99 12.30 20.67
C ASP A 175 -13.66 12.44 19.18
N ASN A 176 -14.32 11.62 18.36
CA ASN A 176 -14.09 11.40 16.92
C ASN A 176 -14.35 12.65 16.03
N GLN A 177 -13.70 13.77 16.32
CA GLN A 177 -13.93 15.05 15.66
C GLN A 177 -12.60 15.66 15.21
N THR A 178 -12.34 15.48 13.91
CA THR A 178 -11.54 16.38 13.06
C THR A 178 -10.23 16.88 13.69
N VAL A 179 -9.32 15.98 14.05
CA VAL A 179 -7.94 16.39 14.29
C VAL A 179 -7.16 16.19 13.01
N ILE A 180 -6.77 17.30 12.38
CA ILE A 180 -5.94 17.34 11.19
C ILE A 180 -4.70 16.49 11.47
N ALA A 181 -4.44 15.50 10.60
CA ALA A 181 -3.35 14.54 10.79
C ALA A 181 -1.99 15.24 11.04
N ASP A 182 -1.74 16.42 10.47
CA ASP A 182 -0.47 17.14 10.67
C ASP A 182 -0.16 17.53 12.11
N GLU A 183 -1.16 17.74 12.96
CA GLU A 183 -0.90 18.16 14.35
C GLU A 183 -0.50 16.98 15.25
N ASN A 184 -0.98 15.78 14.97
CA ASN A 184 -0.75 14.60 15.81
C ASN A 184 0.42 13.72 15.35
N TYR A 185 0.88 13.88 14.12
CA TYR A 185 1.91 13.02 13.53
C TYR A 185 3.20 13.80 13.22
N VAL A 186 4.34 13.11 13.31
CA VAL A 186 5.62 13.54 12.76
C VAL A 186 5.87 12.73 11.50
N TRP A 187 5.77 13.39 10.35
CA TRP A 187 6.05 12.77 9.06
C TRP A 187 7.57 12.72 8.83
N THR A 188 8.08 11.51 8.60
CA THR A 188 9.51 11.27 8.32
C THR A 188 9.77 11.10 6.83
N TYR A 189 8.72 10.80 6.06
CA TYR A 189 8.76 10.68 4.62
C TYR A 189 7.54 11.34 4.01
N THR A 190 7.76 12.03 2.88
CA THR A 190 6.72 12.59 2.04
C THR A 190 7.12 12.32 0.59
N SER A 191 6.24 11.66 -0.16
CA SER A 191 6.49 11.37 -1.56
C SER A 191 6.35 12.63 -2.44
N PRO A 192 6.82 12.58 -3.70
CA PRO A 192 6.34 13.48 -4.74
C PRO A 192 4.82 13.35 -4.95
N ASP A 193 4.26 14.26 -5.75
CA ASP A 193 2.88 14.15 -6.22
C ASP A 193 2.79 13.13 -7.35
N PHE A 194 1.96 12.12 -7.17
CA PHE A 194 1.66 11.12 -8.19
C PHE A 194 0.36 11.49 -8.90
N PRO A 195 0.38 11.76 -10.21
CA PRO A 195 -0.84 11.99 -10.96
C PRO A 195 -1.65 10.69 -11.03
N MET A 196 -2.95 10.79 -10.79
CA MET A 196 -3.84 9.64 -10.90
C MET A 196 -4.37 9.52 -12.32
N ARG A 197 -4.22 8.34 -12.92
CA ARG A 197 -4.83 8.04 -14.21
C ARG A 197 -6.29 7.65 -14.02
N GLN A 198 -7.20 8.40 -14.63
CA GLN A 198 -8.63 8.08 -14.70
C GLN A 198 -8.88 7.00 -15.76
N VAL A 199 -8.22 5.84 -15.64
CA VAL A 199 -8.39 4.73 -16.59
C VAL A 199 -8.85 3.52 -15.80
N TRP A 200 -10.02 2.98 -16.16
CA TRP A 200 -10.54 1.75 -15.59
C TRP A 200 -9.77 0.56 -16.14
N ALA A 201 -8.82 0.03 -15.38
CA ALA A 201 -8.22 -1.26 -15.70
C ALA A 201 -9.21 -2.36 -15.27
N MET A 202 -10.04 -2.84 -16.20
CA MET A 202 -10.74 -4.11 -15.95
C MET A 202 -9.69 -5.19 -15.69
N PRO A 203 -9.91 -6.12 -14.75
CA PRO A 203 -9.23 -7.39 -14.78
C PRO A 203 -9.63 -8.05 -16.11
N VAL A 204 -8.76 -7.96 -17.11
CA VAL A 204 -8.92 -8.73 -18.33
C VAL A 204 -8.84 -10.18 -17.87
N ALA A 205 -9.94 -10.92 -17.99
CA ALA A 205 -9.90 -12.36 -18.02
C ALA A 205 -9.09 -12.75 -19.26
N SER A 206 -7.77 -12.78 -19.14
CA SER A 206 -6.89 -13.39 -20.12
C SER A 206 -7.14 -14.89 -20.08
N CYS A 207 -8.03 -15.38 -20.95
CA CYS A 207 -7.87 -16.70 -21.52
C CYS A 207 -6.63 -16.64 -22.43
N PRO A 208 -5.54 -17.37 -22.14
CA PRO A 208 -4.44 -17.46 -23.06
C PRO A 208 -4.79 -18.54 -24.10
N LEU A 209 -5.06 -18.12 -25.33
CA LEU A 209 -4.73 -18.98 -26.46
C LEU A 209 -3.75 -18.23 -27.34
N TRP A 210 -2.48 -18.56 -27.12
CA TRP A 210 -1.40 -18.30 -28.05
C TRP A 210 -1.56 -19.25 -29.25
N SER A 211 -1.65 -18.69 -30.46
CA SER A 211 -1.12 -19.23 -31.73
C SER A 211 -1.57 -18.27 -32.84
N SER A 212 -0.73 -17.72 -33.73
CA SER A 212 0.71 -17.79 -33.93
C SER A 212 1.13 -16.56 -34.74
N THR A 213 2.42 -16.26 -34.62
CA THR A 213 3.29 -15.47 -35.48
C THR A 213 2.97 -15.46 -36.99
N GLU A 214 3.02 -14.24 -37.53
CA GLU A 214 3.51 -13.74 -38.83
C GLU A 214 3.70 -14.62 -40.09
N LEU A 215 3.60 -13.89 -41.22
CA LEU A 215 4.28 -14.05 -42.52
C LEU A 215 3.64 -14.94 -43.61
N GLY A 216 2.80 -14.29 -44.41
CA GLY A 216 3.02 -14.08 -45.85
C GLY A 216 2.96 -15.28 -46.81
N SER A 217 2.04 -15.22 -47.78
CA SER A 217 2.34 -15.35 -49.22
C SER A 217 1.10 -15.09 -50.09
N LYS A 218 1.34 -14.40 -51.21
CA LYS A 218 0.39 -14.11 -52.29
C LYS A 218 -0.12 -15.38 -52.97
N SER A 219 -1.37 -15.36 -53.42
CA SER A 219 -1.74 -15.89 -54.74
C SER A 219 -3.05 -15.26 -55.25
N SER A 220 -3.05 -14.98 -56.55
CA SER A 220 -4.01 -14.22 -57.35
C SER A 220 -5.10 -15.11 -57.96
N SER A 221 -6.32 -14.57 -58.11
CA SER A 221 -7.20 -14.70 -59.29
C SER A 221 -8.38 -13.73 -59.09
N HIS A 222 -8.51 -12.62 -59.84
CA HIS A 222 -9.38 -12.49 -61.04
C HIS A 222 -10.71 -13.26 -60.90
N ALA A 223 -11.91 -12.68 -61.08
CA ALA A 223 -12.31 -11.68 -62.06
C ALA A 223 -13.67 -11.04 -61.72
N ASP A 224 -13.82 -9.79 -62.17
CA ASP A 224 -14.96 -9.17 -62.87
C ASP A 224 -16.35 -8.94 -62.23
N GLY A 225 -16.85 -7.71 -62.47
CA GLY A 225 -18.28 -7.41 -62.59
C GLY A 225 -18.77 -6.28 -61.68
N VAL A 226 -18.53 -5.00 -61.99
CA VAL A 226 -19.41 -4.11 -62.78
C VAL A 226 -20.55 -3.46 -61.96
N HIS A 227 -20.49 -2.11 -61.89
CA HIS A 227 -21.56 -1.08 -61.81
C HIS A 227 -22.82 -1.34 -60.93
N GLN A 228 -23.34 -0.40 -60.14
CA GLN A 228 -23.80 0.95 -60.51
C GLN A 228 -24.25 1.74 -59.25
N GLU A 229 -23.79 2.99 -59.09
CA GLU A 229 -24.60 4.10 -58.53
C GLU A 229 -25.57 4.60 -59.63
N PRO A 230 -26.56 5.49 -59.45
CA PRO A 230 -27.05 6.16 -58.23
C PRO A 230 -28.61 6.26 -58.15
N ALA A 231 -29.15 6.85 -57.08
CA ALA A 231 -30.25 7.84 -57.18
C ALA A 231 -30.61 8.44 -55.81
N GLN A 232 -30.73 9.76 -55.81
CA GLN A 232 -31.26 10.58 -54.73
C GLN A 232 -32.79 10.45 -54.61
N MET A 233 -33.34 10.96 -53.49
CA MET A 233 -34.28 12.11 -53.44
C MET A 233 -35.42 11.93 -52.43
N GLU A 234 -35.53 12.94 -51.54
CA GLU A 234 -36.72 13.47 -50.83
C GLU A 234 -37.51 12.55 -49.88
N HIS A 235 -37.93 12.98 -48.69
CA HIS A 235 -38.36 14.30 -48.19
C HIS A 235 -38.07 14.39 -46.67
#